data_AF-A0A084QYS6-F1
#
_entry.id   AF-A0A084QYS6-F1
#
_cell.length_a   1.000
_cell.length_b   1.000
_cell.length_c   1.000
_cell.angle_alpha   90.00
_cell.angle_beta   90.00
_cell.angle_gamma   90.00
#
_symmetry.space_group_name_H-M   'P 1'
#
loop_
_entity.id
_entity.type
_entity.pdbx_description
1 polymer ?
#
loop_
_entity_poly.entity_id
_entity_poly.type
_entity_poly.pdbx_seq_one_letter_code
_entity_poly.pdbx_strand_id
1 'polypeptide(L)'
;MCGSETTTKPRGGALAALWPPRDTLTPLAALRGDLAFYTPGNPGSTLATHVRLMQAEGSNTLSQNLHVTIHQYGDMTKSALDCGVFCKIPIPSAHATRNGDFTDVPLNLPLSLQVDAQGIMGRRVTVSSCDRGQPPTLVAEGIVGFNYLA
;
A
#
# COMPACT_ATOMS: atom_id res chain seq x y z
N MET A 1 -29.56 -20.09 -3.78
CA MET A 1 -28.90 -18.91 -4.38
C MET A 1 -27.73 -18.56 -3.50
N CYS A 2 -26.54 -18.41 -4.10
CA CYS A 2 -25.26 -18.27 -3.40
C CYS A 2 -25.28 -17.11 -2.40
N GLY A 3 -24.80 -17.36 -1.18
CA GLY A 3 -24.71 -16.36 -0.12
C GLY A 3 -23.76 -15.22 -0.51
N SER A 4 -24.09 -14.03 -0.03
CA SER A 4 -23.23 -12.86 -0.13
C SER A 4 -21.93 -13.10 0.65
N GLU A 5 -20.84 -13.43 -0.04
CA GLU A 5 -19.51 -13.16 0.51
C GLU A 5 -19.35 -11.63 0.62
N THR A 6 -19.70 -11.08 1.78
CA THR A 6 -19.38 -9.70 2.15
C THR A 6 -17.91 -9.63 2.55
N THR A 7 -17.00 -9.75 1.58
CA THR A 7 -15.59 -9.43 1.85
C THR A 7 -15.45 -7.92 2.00
N THR A 8 -14.71 -7.48 3.02
CA THR A 8 -14.38 -6.06 3.22
C THR A 8 -13.22 -5.61 2.32
N LYS A 9 -12.60 -6.52 1.55
CA LYS A 9 -11.51 -6.17 0.63
C LYS A 9 -12.05 -5.39 -0.58
N PRO A 10 -11.43 -4.27 -0.97
CA PRO A 10 -11.77 -3.58 -2.21
C PRO A 10 -11.64 -4.55 -3.39
N ARG A 11 -12.74 -4.76 -4.12
CA ARG A 11 -12.75 -5.54 -5.35
C ARG A 11 -12.60 -4.57 -6.52
N GLY A 12 -11.59 -4.74 -7.37
CA GLY A 12 -11.24 -3.80 -8.43
C GLY A 12 -10.12 -2.82 -8.04
N GLY A 13 -9.48 -2.24 -9.06
CA GLY A 13 -8.38 -1.28 -8.93
C GLY A 13 -6.99 -1.92 -9.02
N ALA A 14 -6.08 -1.49 -8.15
CA ALA A 14 -4.71 -2.00 -8.08
C ALA A 14 -4.35 -2.47 -6.67
N LEU A 15 -3.43 -3.42 -6.57
CA LEU A 15 -3.00 -4.00 -5.30
C LEU A 15 -1.51 -4.30 -5.32
N ALA A 16 -0.82 -3.95 -4.23
CA ALA A 16 0.53 -4.41 -3.97
C ALA A 16 0.51 -5.38 -2.79
N ALA A 17 0.98 -6.60 -3.02
CA ALA A 17 1.30 -7.53 -1.94
C ALA A 17 2.59 -7.05 -1.27
N LEU A 18 2.50 -6.72 0.01
CA LEU A 18 3.57 -6.16 0.81
C LEU A 18 4.32 -7.27 1.55
N TRP A 19 5.64 -7.25 1.40
CA TRP A 19 6.56 -8.17 2.06
C TRP A 19 7.65 -7.41 2.78
N PRO A 20 8.26 -7.99 3.83
CA PRO A 20 9.40 -7.37 4.49
C PRO A 20 10.54 -7.15 3.50
N PRO A 21 11.30 -6.05 3.61
CA PRO A 21 12.44 -5.80 2.75
C PRO A 21 13.47 -6.92 2.86
N ARG A 22 14.09 -7.29 1.74
CA ARG A 22 15.06 -8.40 1.71
C ARG A 22 16.31 -8.13 2.56
N ASP A 23 16.68 -6.85 2.72
CA ASP A 23 17.94 -6.43 3.34
C ASP A 23 17.79 -6.01 4.83
N THR A 24 16.59 -6.06 5.40
CA THR A 24 16.39 -5.70 6.81
C THR A 24 16.73 -6.86 7.75
N LEU A 25 17.89 -6.74 8.42
CA LEU A 25 18.34 -7.65 9.49
C LEU A 25 17.55 -7.54 10.81
N THR A 26 16.59 -6.60 10.89
CA THR A 26 15.78 -6.33 12.08
C THR A 26 14.32 -6.78 11.87
N PRO A 27 13.91 -7.93 12.44
CA PRO A 27 12.54 -8.46 12.29
C PRO A 27 11.46 -7.63 13.00
N LEU A 28 11.84 -6.71 13.88
CA LEU A 28 10.98 -6.10 14.88
C LEU A 28 9.87 -5.17 14.35
N ALA A 29 9.90 -4.79 13.07
CA ALA A 29 8.88 -3.93 12.44
C ALA A 29 8.50 -4.36 11.02
N ALA A 30 8.65 -5.64 10.70
CA ALA A 30 8.36 -6.16 9.36
C ALA A 30 6.83 -6.24 9.13
N LEU A 31 6.31 -5.43 8.22
CA LEU A 31 4.91 -5.46 7.80
C LEU A 31 4.72 -6.50 6.69
N ARG A 32 3.70 -7.34 6.84
CA ARG A 32 3.13 -8.19 5.77
C ARG A 32 1.68 -7.80 5.58
N GLY A 33 1.21 -7.79 4.35
CA GLY A 33 -0.18 -7.46 4.05
C GLY A 33 -0.40 -7.00 2.63
N ASP A 34 -1.48 -6.26 2.42
CA ASP A 34 -1.92 -5.78 1.11
C ASP A 34 -2.07 -4.26 1.15
N LEU A 35 -1.63 -3.58 0.08
CA LEU A 35 -1.91 -2.17 -0.16
C LEU A 35 -2.79 -2.04 -1.41
N ALA A 36 -4.05 -1.69 -1.22
CA ALA A 36 -5.03 -1.55 -2.31
C ALA A 36 -5.23 -0.08 -2.68
N PHE A 37 -5.33 0.20 -3.99
CA PHE A 37 -5.65 1.50 -4.56
C PHE A 37 -6.95 1.38 -5.35
N TYR A 38 -7.96 2.16 -4.98
CA TYR A 38 -9.31 1.99 -5.54
C TYR A 38 -10.14 3.28 -5.47
N THR A 39 -11.30 3.25 -6.10
CA THR A 39 -12.33 4.29 -5.94
C THR A 39 -13.60 3.66 -5.35
N PRO A 40 -14.01 4.08 -4.14
CA PRO A 40 -15.23 3.57 -3.50
C PRO A 40 -16.45 3.71 -4.41
N GLY A 41 -17.26 2.65 -4.50
CA GLY A 41 -18.47 2.65 -5.33
C GLY A 41 -18.24 2.57 -6.84
N ASN A 42 -16.99 2.60 -7.32
CA ASN A 42 -16.67 2.48 -8.74
C ASN A 42 -15.45 1.56 -8.97
N PRO A 43 -15.65 0.23 -8.96
CA PRO A 43 -14.56 -0.73 -9.04
C PRO A 43 -13.95 -0.85 -10.45
N GLY A 44 -14.62 -0.32 -11.48
CA GLY A 44 -14.09 -0.20 -12.84
C GLY A 44 -13.34 1.10 -13.11
N SER A 45 -13.17 1.96 -12.10
CA SER A 45 -12.47 3.23 -12.24
C SER A 45 -11.02 3.01 -12.65
N THR A 46 -10.57 3.76 -13.67
CA THR A 46 -9.16 3.83 -14.06
C THR A 46 -8.34 4.74 -13.14
N LEU A 47 -8.99 5.39 -12.18
CA LEU A 47 -8.37 6.22 -11.15
C LEU A 47 -8.63 5.65 -9.76
N ALA A 48 -7.64 5.72 -8.88
CA ALA A 48 -7.80 5.50 -7.45
C ALA A 48 -7.93 6.84 -6.73
N THR A 49 -8.90 6.92 -5.82
CA THR A 49 -9.10 8.07 -4.93
C THR A 49 -8.81 7.71 -3.47
N HIS A 50 -8.65 6.43 -3.17
CA HIS A 50 -8.39 5.90 -1.84
C HIS A 50 -7.25 4.90 -1.88
N VAL A 51 -6.53 4.80 -0.75
CA VAL A 51 -5.59 3.74 -0.48
C VAL A 51 -5.98 3.02 0.81
N ARG A 52 -5.95 1.69 0.77
CA ARG A 52 -6.23 0.85 1.92
C ARG A 52 -5.03 -0.03 2.23
N LEU A 53 -4.49 0.11 3.42
CA LEU A 53 -3.47 -0.78 3.96
C LEU A 53 -4.11 -1.83 4.85
N MET A 54 -4.01 -3.09 4.46
CA MET A 54 -4.51 -4.25 5.21
C MET A 54 -3.31 -5.00 5.77
N GLN A 55 -3.31 -5.26 7.06
CA GLN A 55 -2.22 -5.95 7.75
C GLN A 55 -2.54 -7.45 7.85
N ALA A 56 -1.52 -8.29 7.68
CA ALA A 56 -1.64 -9.71 8.01
C ALA A 56 -1.75 -9.89 9.54
N GLU A 57 -2.48 -10.91 9.98
CA GLU A 57 -2.68 -11.22 11.40
C GLU A 57 -1.33 -11.34 12.14
N GLY A 58 -1.27 -10.78 13.36
CA GLY A 58 -0.09 -10.84 14.23
C GLY A 58 0.93 -9.72 14.04
N SER A 59 0.70 -8.77 13.14
CA SER A 59 1.55 -7.58 12.98
C SER A 59 0.84 -6.34 13.55
N ASN A 60 1.58 -5.45 14.24
CA ASN A 60 1.02 -4.26 14.93
C ASN A 60 1.58 -2.93 14.37
N THR A 61 2.02 -2.92 13.11
CA THR A 61 2.66 -1.73 12.51
C THR A 61 1.66 -0.64 12.14
N LEU A 62 0.35 -0.93 12.08
CA LEU A 62 -0.69 0.08 11.84
C LEU A 62 -0.86 1.09 12.99
N SER A 63 -0.29 0.80 14.16
CA SER A 63 -0.26 1.73 15.29
C SER A 63 0.73 2.89 15.10
N GLN A 64 1.60 2.83 14.09
CA GLN A 64 2.62 3.84 13.77
C GLN A 64 2.17 4.76 12.64
N ASN A 65 2.77 5.96 12.55
CA ASN A 65 2.59 6.79 11.36
C ASN A 65 3.41 6.19 10.22
N LEU A 66 2.73 5.83 9.14
CA LEU A 66 3.36 5.20 7.99
C LEU A 66 3.43 6.18 6.81
N HIS A 67 4.42 5.96 5.94
CA HIS A 67 4.53 6.62 4.66
C HIS A 67 4.66 5.57 3.57
N VAL A 68 3.76 5.63 2.59
CA VAL A 68 3.89 4.89 1.34
C VAL A 68 4.63 5.77 0.36
N THR A 69 5.68 5.24 -0.24
CA THR A 69 6.34 5.85 -1.40
C THR A 69 6.10 4.95 -2.61
N ILE A 70 5.49 5.50 -3.65
CA ILE A 70 5.42 4.88 -4.97
C ILE A 70 6.65 5.36 -5.74
N HIS A 71 7.44 4.42 -6.24
CA HIS A 71 8.69 4.69 -6.94
C HIS A 71 8.46 4.85 -8.44
N GLN A 72 9.39 5.50 -9.14
CA GLN A 72 9.25 5.65 -10.59
C GLN A 72 9.33 4.31 -11.31
N TYR A 73 10.18 3.40 -10.83
CA TYR A 73 10.41 2.08 -11.43
C TYR A 73 10.00 0.92 -10.50
N GLY A 74 9.69 -0.23 -11.11
CA GLY A 74 9.35 -1.48 -10.43
C GLY A 74 10.52 -2.45 -10.23
N ASP A 75 11.76 -1.95 -10.23
CA ASP A 75 12.94 -2.80 -10.18
C ASP A 75 13.30 -3.20 -8.74
N MET A 76 12.94 -4.43 -8.35
CA MET A 76 13.26 -5.00 -7.04
C MET A 76 14.70 -5.51 -6.94
N THR A 77 15.47 -5.50 -8.03
CA THR A 77 16.89 -5.91 -8.01
C THR A 77 17.83 -4.79 -7.59
N LYS A 78 17.32 -3.55 -7.57
CA LYS A 78 18.03 -2.34 -7.15
C LYS A 78 17.58 -1.87 -5.78
N SER A 79 18.35 -0.96 -5.18
CA SER A 79 17.90 -0.28 -3.97
C SER A 79 16.65 0.56 -4.26
N ALA A 80 15.81 0.77 -3.25
CA ALA A 80 14.62 1.63 -3.40
C ALA A 80 15.00 3.08 -3.78
N LEU A 81 16.18 3.55 -3.34
CA LEU A 81 16.67 4.90 -3.65
C LEU A 81 16.94 5.09 -5.14
N ASP A 82 17.41 4.03 -5.83
CA ASP A 82 17.70 4.05 -7.26
C ASP A 82 16.44 3.97 -8.13
N CYS A 83 15.29 3.64 -7.55
CA CYS A 83 14.02 3.52 -8.27
C CYS A 83 13.30 4.86 -8.47
N GLY A 84 13.84 5.95 -7.91
CA GLY A 84 13.27 7.31 -7.98
C GLY A 84 11.91 7.44 -7.28
N VAL A 85 11.48 8.66 -6.98
CA VAL A 85 10.17 8.90 -6.34
C VAL A 85 9.15 9.33 -7.39
N PHE A 86 8.01 8.64 -7.44
CA PHE A 86 6.84 9.05 -8.21
C PHE A 86 5.89 9.89 -7.35
N CYS A 87 5.44 9.33 -6.22
CA CYS A 87 4.64 10.08 -5.25
C CYS A 87 4.78 9.49 -3.83
N LYS A 88 4.28 10.25 -2.84
CA LYS A 88 4.28 9.84 -1.43
C LYS A 88 2.88 10.02 -0.85
N ILE A 89 2.44 9.07 -0.05
CA ILE A 89 1.13 9.05 0.58
C ILE A 89 1.33 8.82 2.09
N PRO A 90 0.96 9.79 2.94
CA PRO A 90 0.95 9.57 4.37
C PRO A 90 -0.20 8.64 4.76
N ILE A 91 0.07 7.71 5.66
CA ILE A 91 -0.94 6.86 6.30
C ILE A 91 -0.84 7.10 7.81
N PRO A 92 -1.61 8.07 8.36
CA PRO A 92 -1.57 8.38 9.78
C PRO A 92 -2.17 7.26 10.62
N SER A 93 -1.58 6.96 11.78
CA SER A 93 -2.09 5.88 12.67
C SER A 93 -3.52 6.11 13.15
N ALA A 94 -3.96 7.37 13.21
CA ALA A 94 -5.32 7.75 13.59
C ALA A 94 -6.41 7.20 12.66
N HIS A 95 -6.05 6.77 11.45
CA HIS A 95 -7.00 6.18 10.48
C HIS A 95 -7.12 4.66 10.61
N ALA A 96 -6.41 4.02 11.55
CA ALA A 96 -6.59 2.61 11.83
C ALA A 96 -8.03 2.36 12.32
N THR A 97 -8.69 1.38 11.71
CA THR A 97 -10.02 0.94 12.16
C THR A 97 -9.98 0.45 13.61
N ARG A 98 -11.12 0.50 14.31
CA ARG A 98 -11.21 0.06 15.73
C ARG A 98 -10.69 -1.35 16.00
N ASN A 99 -10.74 -2.23 14.99
CA ASN A 99 -10.26 -3.61 15.10
C ASN A 99 -8.77 -3.74 14.74
N GLY A 100 -8.17 -2.71 14.15
CA GLY A 100 -6.77 -2.72 13.71
C GLY A 100 -6.52 -3.48 12.41
N ASP A 101 -7.56 -3.98 11.74
CA ASP A 101 -7.42 -4.87 10.57
C ASP A 101 -6.90 -4.14 9.33
N PHE A 102 -7.37 -2.89 9.14
CA PHE A 102 -6.96 -2.06 8.03
C PHE A 102 -7.01 -0.56 8.36
N THR A 103 -6.29 0.21 7.55
CA THR A 103 -6.31 1.68 7.51
C THR A 103 -6.69 2.13 6.11
N ASP A 104 -7.71 2.98 6.00
CA ASP A 104 -8.24 3.47 4.73
C ASP A 104 -8.11 4.99 4.68
N VAL A 105 -7.42 5.51 3.66
CA VAL A 105 -7.01 6.91 3.59
C VAL A 105 -7.40 7.48 2.23
N PRO A 106 -8.13 8.62 2.18
CA PRO A 106 -8.39 9.34 0.95
C PRO A 106 -7.09 9.95 0.40
N LEU A 107 -6.91 9.88 -0.91
CA LEU A 107 -5.78 10.48 -1.60
C LEU A 107 -6.03 11.97 -1.85
N ASN A 108 -5.00 12.80 -1.64
CA ASN A 108 -5.08 14.23 -1.93
C ASN A 108 -5.34 14.50 -3.42
N LEU A 109 -4.81 13.63 -4.29
CA LEU A 109 -5.00 13.67 -5.74
C LEU A 109 -5.29 12.25 -6.24
N PRO A 110 -6.22 12.07 -7.20
CA PRO A 110 -6.46 10.77 -7.81
C PRO A 110 -5.19 10.24 -8.50
N LEU A 111 -4.96 8.93 -8.37
CA LEU A 111 -3.84 8.25 -9.03
C LEU A 111 -4.33 7.43 -10.21
N SER A 112 -3.65 7.53 -11.36
CA SER A 112 -3.96 6.70 -12.52
C SER A 112 -3.57 5.24 -12.27
N LEU A 113 -4.48 4.32 -12.57
CA LEU A 113 -4.29 2.86 -12.46
C LEU A 113 -3.88 2.23 -13.80
N GLN A 114 -3.36 3.02 -14.73
CA GLN A 114 -2.93 2.56 -16.05
C GLN A 114 -1.47 2.10 -16.06
N VAL A 115 -1.08 1.39 -17.12
CA VAL A 115 0.31 0.96 -17.39
C VAL A 115 0.97 1.99 -18.30
N ASP A 116 1.26 3.17 -17.76
CA ASP A 116 1.92 4.25 -18.50
C ASP A 116 2.81 5.12 -17.59
N ALA A 117 3.38 6.19 -18.14
CA ALA A 117 4.28 7.08 -17.43
C ALA A 117 3.61 7.86 -16.26
N GLN A 118 2.29 7.97 -16.24
CA GLN A 118 1.50 8.67 -15.22
C GLN A 118 0.74 7.71 -14.29
N GLY A 119 0.62 6.43 -14.67
CA GLY A 119 -0.05 5.39 -13.92
C GLY A 119 0.86 4.66 -12.95
N ILE A 120 0.28 4.07 -11.91
CA ILE A 120 1.03 3.41 -10.83
C ILE A 120 1.28 1.92 -11.05
N MET A 121 0.71 1.31 -12.08
CA MET A 121 0.87 -0.12 -12.35
C MET A 121 2.31 -0.50 -12.66
N GLY A 122 2.75 -1.64 -12.12
CA GLY A 122 4.09 -2.17 -12.31
C GLY A 122 5.17 -1.42 -11.53
N ARG A 123 4.81 -0.41 -10.72
CA ARG A 123 5.77 0.36 -9.92
C ARG A 123 6.03 -0.30 -8.57
N ARG A 124 7.23 -0.07 -8.05
CA ARG A 124 7.59 -0.48 -6.69
C ARG A 124 6.91 0.44 -5.70
N VAL A 125 6.45 -0.13 -4.60
CA VAL A 125 5.99 0.57 -3.42
C VAL A 125 6.85 0.19 -2.24
N THR A 126 7.11 1.17 -1.39
CA THR A 126 7.76 0.96 -0.10
C THR A 126 6.93 1.60 0.98
N VAL A 127 6.79 0.92 2.11
CA VAL A 127 6.15 1.43 3.32
C VAL A 127 7.25 1.66 4.36
N SER A 128 7.32 2.88 4.89
CA SER A 128 8.24 3.23 5.98
C SER A 128 7.48 3.71 7.20
N SER A 129 7.94 3.30 8.37
CA SER A 129 7.50 3.86 9.65
C SER A 129 8.22 5.17 9.93
N CYS A 130 7.45 6.18 10.34
CA CYS A 130 7.90 7.54 10.65
C CYS A 130 7.48 7.92 12.08
N ASP A 131 8.10 7.26 13.07
CA ASP A 131 7.92 7.62 14.47
C ASP A 131 8.76 8.84 14.87
N ARG A 132 8.23 9.66 15.78
CA ARG A 132 8.89 10.88 16.21
C ARG A 132 10.25 10.56 16.87
N GLY A 133 11.31 11.17 16.35
CA GLY A 133 12.66 11.06 16.92
C GLY A 133 13.45 9.83 16.46
N GLN A 134 12.92 9.03 15.54
CA GLN A 134 13.63 7.92 14.90
C GLN A 134 13.78 8.18 13.39
N PRO A 135 14.86 7.71 12.76
CA PRO A 135 14.97 7.76 11.30
C PRO A 135 13.87 6.88 10.65
N PRO A 136 13.36 7.26 9.46
CA PRO A 136 12.39 6.45 8.75
C PRO A 136 12.91 5.03 8.55
N THR A 137 12.15 4.05 9.00
CA THR A 137 12.53 2.63 8.90
C THR A 137 11.64 1.97 7.86
N LEU A 138 12.26 1.32 6.87
CA LEU A 138 11.54 0.58 5.84
C LEU A 138 10.92 -0.68 6.47
N VAL A 139 9.59 -0.80 6.40
CA VAL A 139 8.84 -1.89 7.05
C VAL A 139 8.28 -2.90 6.05
N ALA A 140 8.03 -2.47 4.80
CA ALA A 140 7.60 -3.37 3.73
C ALA A 140 7.87 -2.79 2.34
N GLU A 141 7.82 -3.65 1.34
CA GLU A 141 7.87 -3.32 -0.07
C GLU A 141 7.05 -4.28 -0.93
N GLY A 142 6.70 -3.85 -2.13
CA GLY A 142 5.93 -4.65 -3.07
C GLY A 142 5.88 -4.01 -4.45
N ILE A 143 5.21 -4.69 -5.38
CA ILE A 143 4.93 -4.17 -6.73
C ILE A 143 3.42 -3.96 -6.87
N VAL A 144 3.01 -2.82 -7.41
CA VAL A 144 1.62 -2.54 -7.73
C VAL A 144 1.21 -3.40 -8.93
N GLY A 145 0.33 -4.36 -8.69
CA GLY A 145 -0.31 -5.18 -9.70
C GLY A 145 -1.77 -4.81 -9.91
N PHE A 146 -2.37 -5.44 -10.92
CA PHE A 146 -3.79 -5.33 -11.18
C PHE A 146 -4.61 -6.17 -10.20
N ASN A 147 -5.69 -5.59 -9.68
CA ASN A 147 -6.62 -6.26 -8.76
C ASN A 147 -7.99 -6.38 -9.43
N TYR A 148 -8.31 -7.57 -9.96
CA TYR A 148 -9.57 -7.80 -10.66
C TYR A 148 -10.72 -8.17 -9.71
N LEU A 149 -11.94 -7.80 -10.11
CA LEU A 149 -13.20 -8.28 -9.52
C LEU A 149 -13.44 -9.74 -9.96
N ALA A 150 -13.30 -10.72 -9.06
CA ALA A 150 -14.02 -11.99 -9.25
C ALA A 150 -15.46 -11.84 -8.74
#